data_AF-A0A7Y5WAG5-F1
#
_entry.id   AF-A0A7Y5WAG5-F1
#
_cell.length_a   1.000
_cell.length_b   1.000
_cell.length_c   1.000
_cell.angle_alpha   90.00
_cell.angle_beta   90.00
_cell.angle_gamma   90.00
#
_symmetry.space_group_name_H-M   'P 1'
#
loop_
_entity.id
_entity.type
_entity.pdbx_description
1 polymer ?
#
loop_
_entity_poly.entity_id
_entity_poly.type
_entity_poly.pdbx_seq_one_letter_code
_entity_poly.pdbx_strand_id
1 'polypeptide(L)'
;QGVEPLFDAMCERPEATAEQLAAELGLLVEQDATAVEAWVDRAIAENPQAADDVRAGKAAAAGRIIGAAMKHAAGAADAKQLREIVLKKLAP
;
A
#
# COMPACT_ATOMS: atom_id res chain seq x y z
N GLN A 1 7.80 7.13 21.41
CA GLN A 1 8.88 8.13 21.23
C GLN A 1 8.81 8.55 19.78
N GLY A 2 8.51 9.81 19.47
CA GLY A 2 8.31 10.21 18.05
C GLY A 2 7.63 11.55 17.81
N VAL A 3 7.58 12.45 18.79
CA VAL A 3 6.94 13.78 18.61
C VAL A 3 7.93 14.94 18.79
N GLU A 4 8.95 14.78 19.63
CA GLU A 4 9.99 15.81 19.83
C GLU A 4 10.75 16.24 18.55
N PRO A 5 11.25 15.34 17.67
CA PRO A 5 12.01 15.76 16.50
C PRO A 5 11.16 16.43 15.42
N LEU A 6 9.86 16.10 15.35
CA LEU A 6 8.94 16.76 14.42
C LEU A 6 8.63 18.19 14.87
N PHE A 7 8.41 18.39 16.17
CA PHE A 7 8.12 19.70 16.73
C PHE A 7 9.30 20.66 16.59
N ASP A 8 10.53 20.18 16.84
CA ASP A 8 11.75 20.96 16.65
C ASP A 8 11.92 21.41 15.19
N ALA A 9 11.73 20.47 14.25
CA ALA A 9 11.80 20.75 12.82
C ALA A 9 10.70 21.73 12.34
N MET A 10 9.51 21.70 12.92
CA MET A 10 8.44 22.66 12.64
C MET A 10 8.78 24.06 13.16
N CYS A 11 9.48 24.18 14.28
CA CYS A 11 9.95 25.45 14.82
C CYS A 11 11.09 26.05 13.98
N GLU A 12 11.99 25.22 13.46
CA GLU A 12 13.10 25.66 12.61
C GLU A 12 12.68 25.97 11.16
N ARG A 13 11.64 25.29 10.65
CA ARG A 13 11.14 25.44 9.28
C ARG A 13 9.63 25.72 9.26
N PRO A 14 9.19 26.93 9.63
CA PRO A 14 7.76 27.28 9.72
C PRO A 14 7.04 27.34 8.37
N GLU A 15 7.79 27.36 7.26
CA GLU A 15 7.29 27.32 5.89
C GLU A 15 7.04 25.90 5.36
N ALA A 16 7.59 24.87 6.02
CA ALA A 16 7.37 23.47 5.68
C ALA A 16 6.18 22.92 6.49
N THR A 17 5.33 22.12 5.84
CA THR A 17 4.20 21.52 6.54
C THR A 17 4.66 20.36 7.43
N ALA A 18 3.89 20.08 8.50
CA ALA A 18 4.15 18.93 9.37
C ALA A 18 4.25 17.61 8.59
N GLU A 19 3.48 17.45 7.51
CA GLU A 19 3.53 16.30 6.62
C GLU A 19 4.84 16.19 5.84
N GLN A 20 5.34 17.31 5.29
CA GLN A 20 6.63 17.35 4.59
C GLN A 20 7.79 17.03 5.54
N LEU A 21 7.76 17.60 6.75
CA LEU A 21 8.77 17.35 7.77
C LEU A 21 8.69 15.92 8.30
N ALA A 22 7.49 15.37 8.49
CA ALA A 22 7.32 13.97 8.88
C ALA A 22 7.82 13.00 7.80
N ALA A 23 7.65 13.33 6.51
CA ALA A 23 8.20 12.57 5.40
C ALA A 23 9.73 12.63 5.36
N GLU A 24 10.32 13.83 5.47
CA GLU A 24 11.78 14.02 5.51
C GLU A 24 12.44 13.32 6.70
N LEU A 25 11.78 13.34 7.87
CA LEU A 25 12.30 12.74 9.10
C LEU A 25 12.04 11.24 9.20
N GLY A 26 11.43 10.62 8.18
CA GLY A 26 11.07 9.19 8.21
C GLY A 26 10.09 8.84 9.34
N LEU A 27 9.33 9.84 9.81
CA LEU A 27 8.33 9.71 10.88
C LEU A 27 6.96 9.29 10.33
N LEU A 28 6.79 9.27 9.01
CA LEU A 28 5.66 8.62 8.36
C LEU A 28 5.78 7.10 8.54
N VAL A 29 5.10 6.59 9.55
CA VAL A 29 4.91 5.15 9.76
C VAL A 29 3.89 4.66 8.73
N GLU A 30 4.34 4.31 7.54
CA GLU A 30 3.53 3.66 6.49
C GLU A 30 3.73 2.13 6.41
N GLN A 31 4.43 1.54 7.39
CA GLN A 31 4.89 0.14 7.36
C GLN A 31 3.82 -0.88 6.95
N ASP A 32 2.57 -0.76 7.42
CA ASP A 32 1.50 -1.70 7.08
C ASP A 32 0.92 -1.48 5.67
N ALA A 33 0.76 -0.23 5.25
CA ALA A 33 0.20 0.08 3.93
C ALA A 33 1.18 -0.30 2.81
N THR A 34 2.47 0.03 2.97
CA THR A 34 3.49 -0.30 1.98
C THR A 34 3.71 -1.81 1.85
N ALA A 35 3.62 -2.56 2.96
CA ALA A 35 3.73 -4.02 2.93
C ALA A 35 2.58 -4.66 2.15
N VAL A 36 1.34 -4.21 2.39
CA VAL A 36 0.15 -4.73 1.70
C VAL A 36 0.21 -4.42 0.21
N GLU A 37 0.62 -3.19 -0.16
CA GLU A 37 0.81 -2.83 -1.56
C GLU A 37 1.90 -3.66 -2.23
N ALA A 38 3.04 -3.88 -1.57
CA ALA A 38 4.13 -4.69 -2.11
C ALA A 38 3.71 -6.15 -2.37
N TRP A 39 2.89 -6.75 -1.49
CA TRP A 39 2.35 -8.10 -1.73
C TRP A 39 1.40 -8.14 -2.91
N VAL A 40 0.57 -7.10 -3.07
CA VAL A 40 -0.34 -6.98 -4.22
C VAL A 40 0.43 -6.78 -5.51
N ASP A 41 1.43 -5.90 -5.55
CA ASP A 41 2.26 -5.67 -6.74
C ASP A 41 2.99 -6.94 -7.17
N ARG A 42 3.52 -7.71 -6.21
CA ARG A 42 4.13 -9.01 -6.47
C ARG A 42 3.12 -10.01 -7.02
N ALA A 43 1.93 -10.07 -6.44
CA ALA A 43 0.86 -10.95 -6.91
C ALA A 43 0.37 -10.61 -8.32
N ILE A 44 0.32 -9.32 -8.67
CA ILE A 44 -0.01 -8.82 -10.01
C ILE A 44 1.09 -9.24 -11.00
N ALA A 45 2.36 -9.04 -10.64
CA ALA A 45 3.51 -9.41 -11.48
C ALA A 45 3.57 -10.93 -11.75
N GLU A 46 3.20 -11.76 -10.77
CA GLU A 46 3.11 -13.22 -10.93
C GLU A 46 1.88 -13.66 -11.73
N ASN A 47 0.84 -12.82 -11.83
CA ASN A 47 -0.43 -13.16 -12.48
C ASN A 47 -0.86 -12.06 -13.49
N PRO A 48 -0.05 -11.78 -14.52
CA PRO A 48 -0.33 -10.68 -15.46
C PRO A 48 -1.66 -10.87 -16.18
N GLN A 49 -1.98 -12.09 -16.60
CA GLN A 49 -3.26 -12.41 -17.26
C GLN A 49 -4.48 -12.12 -16.38
N ALA A 50 -4.38 -12.40 -15.07
CA ALA A 50 -5.47 -12.09 -14.14
C ALA A 50 -5.61 -10.58 -13.95
N ALA A 51 -4.51 -9.83 -13.96
CA ALA A 51 -4.53 -8.38 -13.87
C ALA A 51 -5.21 -7.74 -15.09
N ASP A 52 -4.92 -8.24 -16.30
CA ASP A 52 -5.60 -7.79 -17.52
C ASP A 52 -7.09 -8.15 -17.54
N ASP A 53 -7.47 -9.34 -17.07
CA ASP A 53 -8.88 -9.70 -16.93
C ASP A 53 -9.63 -8.76 -15.94
N VAL A 54 -8.99 -8.37 -14.83
CA VAL A 54 -9.57 -7.39 -13.89
C VAL A 54 -9.73 -6.02 -14.54
N ARG A 55 -8.70 -5.53 -15.27
CA ARG A 55 -8.78 -4.28 -16.03
C ARG A 55 -9.87 -4.31 -17.11
N ALA A 56 -10.09 -5.47 -17.71
CA ALA A 56 -11.19 -5.71 -18.66
C ALA A 56 -12.58 -5.83 -17.98
N GLY A 57 -12.68 -5.57 -16.67
CA GLY A 57 -13.94 -5.57 -15.91
C GLY A 57 -14.35 -6.93 -15.36
N LYS A 58 -13.54 -7.98 -15.53
CA LYS A 58 -13.83 -9.32 -14.98
C LYS A 58 -13.36 -9.39 -13.52
N ALA A 59 -14.16 -8.83 -12.62
CA ALA A 59 -13.86 -8.83 -11.17
C ALA A 59 -13.63 -10.23 -10.56
N ALA A 60 -14.09 -11.30 -11.21
CA ALA A 60 -13.80 -12.67 -10.80
C ALA A 60 -12.30 -13.02 -10.83
N ALA A 61 -11.52 -12.40 -11.74
CA ALA A 61 -10.08 -12.62 -11.86
C ALA A 61 -9.29 -12.03 -10.68
N ALA A 62 -9.85 -11.06 -9.94
CA ALA A 62 -9.21 -10.48 -8.76
C ALA A 62 -8.98 -11.52 -7.66
N GLY A 63 -9.83 -12.56 -7.57
CA GLY A 63 -9.67 -13.64 -6.59
C GLY A 63 -8.34 -14.37 -6.69
N ARG A 64 -7.80 -14.53 -7.90
CA ARG A 64 -6.49 -15.17 -8.12
C ARG A 64 -5.35 -14.31 -7.58
N ILE A 65 -5.41 -13.00 -7.82
CA ILE A 65 -4.42 -12.03 -7.35
C ILE A 65 -4.47 -11.91 -5.82
N ILE A 66 -5.67 -11.83 -5.24
CA ILE A 66 -5.86 -11.79 -3.78
C ILE A 66 -5.30 -13.05 -3.13
N GLY A 67 -5.55 -14.23 -3.69
CA GLY A 67 -5.01 -15.49 -3.16
C GLY A 67 -3.48 -15.56 -3.22
N ALA A 68 -2.86 -15.01 -4.26
CA ALA A 68 -1.40 -14.90 -4.35
C ALA A 68 -0.85 -13.87 -3.35
N ALA A 69 -1.49 -12.71 -3.20
CA ALA A 69 -1.09 -11.70 -2.23
C ALA A 69 -1.23 -12.19 -0.78
N MET A 70 -2.27 -12.96 -0.45
CA MET A 70 -2.41 -13.60 0.86
C MET A 70 -1.28 -14.57 1.20
N LYS A 71 -0.72 -15.26 0.20
CA LYS A 71 0.45 -16.13 0.41
C LYS A 71 1.69 -15.30 0.76
N HIS A 72 1.90 -14.18 0.08
CA HIS A 72 2.99 -13.24 0.37
C HIS A 72 2.82 -12.55 1.73
N ALA A 73 1.58 -12.23 2.10
CA ALA A 73 1.23 -11.65 3.39
C ALA A 73 1.42 -12.61 4.57
N ALA A 74 1.41 -13.93 4.34
CA ALA A 74 1.52 -14.95 5.39
C ALA A 74 0.55 -14.73 6.58
N GLY A 75 -0.64 -14.18 6.32
CA GLY A 75 -1.65 -13.86 7.33
C GLY A 75 -1.55 -12.45 7.94
N ALA A 76 -0.61 -11.61 7.50
CA ALA A 76 -0.47 -10.23 7.94
C ALA A 76 -1.49 -9.26 7.32
N ALA A 77 -2.25 -9.70 6.30
CA ALA A 77 -3.34 -8.93 5.73
C ALA A 77 -4.56 -9.80 5.39
N ASP A 78 -5.73 -9.24 5.62
CA ASP A 78 -7.01 -9.86 5.31
C ASP A 78 -7.38 -9.74 3.83
N ALA A 79 -8.16 -10.71 3.35
CA ALA A 79 -8.65 -10.75 1.98
C ALA A 79 -9.43 -9.49 1.57
N LYS A 80 -10.14 -8.85 2.51
CA LYS A 80 -10.89 -7.62 2.25
C LYS A 80 -9.96 -6.45 1.92
N GLN A 81 -8.90 -6.27 2.70
CA GLN A 81 -7.92 -5.20 2.51
C GLN A 81 -7.15 -5.40 1.21
N LEU A 82 -6.67 -6.62 0.96
CA LEU A 82 -6.00 -6.97 -0.30
C LEU A 82 -6.91 -6.75 -1.52
N ARG A 83 -8.19 -7.12 -1.42
CA ARG A 83 -9.18 -6.89 -2.48
C ARG A 83 -9.34 -5.41 -2.79
N GLU A 84 -9.44 -4.57 -1.78
CA GLU A 84 -9.60 -3.12 -1.96
C GLU A 84 -8.39 -2.53 -2.68
N ILE A 85 -7.17 -2.91 -2.28
CA ILE A 85 -5.93 -2.45 -2.94
C ILE A 85 -5.83 -2.98 -4.38
N VAL A 86 -6.13 -4.26 -4.61
CA VAL A 86 -6.13 -4.85 -5.96
C VAL A 86 -7.09 -4.12 -6.89
N LEU A 87 -8.32 -3.87 -6.43
CA LEU A 87 -9.31 -3.13 -7.20
C LEU A 87 -8.87 -1.67 -7.40
N LYS A 88 -8.30 -1.01 -6.39
CA LYS A 88 -7.79 0.36 -6.50
C LYS A 88 -6.64 0.49 -7.51
N LYS A 89 -5.74 -0.50 -7.59
CA LYS A 89 -4.60 -0.52 -8.53
C LYS A 89 -4.97 -0.94 -9.96
N LEU A 90 -6.01 -1.76 -10.12
CA LEU A 90 -6.40 -2.33 -11.41
C LEU A 90 -7.71 -1.79 -11.98
N ALA A 91 -8.46 -0.99 -11.22
CA ALA A 91 -9.60 -0.24 -11.75
C ALA A 91 -9.12 0.79 -12.78
N PRO A 92 -9.83 0.93 -13.91
CA PRO A 92 -9.56 1.95 -14.91
C PRO A 92 -9.88 3.37 -14.39
#